data_AF-A0A1Y5PBN8-F1
#
_entry.id   AF-A0A1Y5PBN8-F1
#
_cell.length_a   1.000
_cell.length_b   1.000
_cell.length_c   1.000
_cell.angle_alpha   90.00
_cell.angle_beta   90.00
_cell.angle_gamma   90.00
#
_symmetry.space_group_name_H-M   'P 1'
#
loop_
_entity.id
_entity.type
_entity.pdbx_description
1 polymer ?
#
loop_
_entity_poly.entity_id
_entity_poly.type
_entity_poly.pdbx_seq_one_letter_code
_entity_poly.pdbx_strand_id
1 'polypeptide(L)' 'MNALITFLNKLRLHADQFRVSAPMVGPLFDDADARRVGHDLDAVRTRFEQQPVWPSSGALGERR' A
#
# COMPACT_ATOMS: atom_id res chain seq x y z
N MET A 1 -1.43 -19.43 -32.64
CA MET A 1 -0.49 -19.25 -31.51
C MET A 1 0.95 -18.86 -31.90
N ASN A 2 1.34 -18.83 -33.19
CA ASN A 2 2.76 -18.59 -33.57
C ASN A 2 3.13 -17.14 -33.92
N ALA A 3 2.17 -16.30 -34.34
CA ALA A 3 2.47 -14.94 -34.78
C ALA A 3 2.99 -14.02 -33.65
N LEU A 4 2.45 -14.18 -32.44
CA LEU A 4 2.87 -13.40 -31.26
C LEU A 4 4.33 -13.68 -30.89
N ILE A 5 4.72 -14.96 -30.87
CA ILE A 5 6.08 -15.38 -30.50
C ILE A 5 7.10 -14.85 -31.53
N THR A 6 6.77 -14.93 -32.82
CA THR A 6 7.62 -14.40 -33.90
C THR A 6 7.80 -12.88 -33.80
N PHE A 7 6.74 -12.15 -33.46
CA PHE A 7 6.79 -10.69 -33.27
C PHE A 7 7.65 -10.30 -32.06
N LEU A 8 7.47 -10.97 -30.92
CA LEU A 8 8.28 -10.76 -29.72
C LEU A 8 9.76 -11.07 -29.96
N ASN A 9 10.07 -12.12 -30.72
CA ASN A 9 11.44 -12.46 -31.14
C ASN A 9 12.06 -11.38 -32.04
N LYS A 10 11.30 -10.81 -32.99
CA LYS A 10 11.79 -9.68 -33.80
C LYS A 10 12.11 -8.45 -32.94
N LEU A 11 11.34 -8.24 -31.88
CA LEU A 11 11.57 -7.16 -30.92
C LEU A 11 12.62 -7.49 -29.86
N ARG A 12 13.18 -8.71 -29.86
CA ARG A 12 14.14 -9.23 -28.85
C ARG A 12 13.61 -9.12 -27.42
N LEU A 13 12.28 -9.16 -27.27
CA LEU A 13 11.61 -9.18 -25.97
C LEU A 13 11.64 -10.61 -25.45
N HIS A 14 12.19 -10.82 -24.26
CA HIS A 14 12.28 -12.14 -23.64
C HIS A 14 11.55 -12.08 -22.30
N ALA A 15 10.70 -13.08 -22.00
CA ALA A 15 9.94 -13.11 -20.75
C ALA A 15 10.85 -13.04 -19.51
N ASP A 16 12.06 -13.57 -19.62
CA ASP A 16 13.07 -13.54 -18.56
C ASP A 16 13.59 -12.13 -18.23
N GLN A 17 13.38 -11.14 -19.10
CA GLN A 17 13.73 -9.73 -18.86
C GLN A 17 12.79 -9.05 -17.86
N PHE A 18 11.57 -9.59 -17.69
CA PHE A 18 10.55 -9.04 -16.81
C PHE A 18 10.39 -9.88 -15.53
N ARG A 19 11.45 -10.61 -15.15
CA ARG A 19 11.45 -11.35 -13.89
C ARG A 19 11.34 -10.39 -12.72
N VAL A 20 10.23 -10.51 -12.01
CA VAL A 20 10.00 -9.84 -10.75
C VAL A 20 10.95 -10.46 -9.72
N SER A 21 12.04 -9.75 -9.41
CA SER A 21 13.13 -10.25 -8.55
C SER A 21 12.90 -10.03 -7.07
N ALA A 22 11.87 -9.26 -6.69
CA ALA A 22 11.56 -8.90 -5.31
C ALA A 22 10.15 -9.36 -4.95
N PRO A 23 9.89 -9.70 -3.67
CA PRO A 23 8.51 -9.87 -3.22
C PRO A 23 7.75 -8.59 -3.55
N MET A 24 6.63 -8.74 -4.26
CA MET A 24 5.72 -7.68 -4.68
C MET A 24 4.99 -7.12 -3.44
N VAL A 25 5.74 -6.50 -2.55
CA VAL A 25 5.28 -5.95 -1.27
C VAL A 25 5.56 -4.46 -1.30
N GLY A 26 4.50 -3.65 -1.17
CA GLY A 26 4.59 -2.20 -1.23
C GLY A 26 3.38 -1.56 -1.92
N PRO A 27 3.30 -0.23 -2.00
CA PRO A 27 2.08 0.51 -2.37
C PRO A 27 1.45 0.16 -3.73
N LEU A 28 2.22 -0.44 -4.64
CA LEU A 28 1.77 -0.85 -5.97
C LEU A 28 1.17 -2.27 -5.99
N PHE A 29 1.46 -3.10 -4.98
CA PHE A 29 1.15 -4.53 -4.97
C PHE A 29 0.45 -5.02 -3.68
N ASP A 30 0.63 -4.30 -2.57
CA ASP A 30 -0.08 -4.47 -1.31
C ASP A 30 -0.85 -3.19 -0.98
N ASP A 31 -2.02 -3.36 -0.37
CA ASP A 31 -2.78 -2.28 0.21
C ASP A 31 -2.10 -1.81 1.51
N ALA A 32 -1.01 -1.06 1.35
CA ALA A 32 -0.25 -0.47 2.45
C ALA A 32 -1.15 0.42 3.32
N ASP A 33 -2.19 1.00 2.73
CA ASP A 33 -3.21 1.76 3.44
C ASP A 33 -4.09 0.86 4.32
N ALA A 34 -4.47 -0.34 3.87
CA ALA A 34 -5.24 -1.28 4.70
C ALA A 34 -4.53 -1.62 6.03
N ARG A 35 -3.21 -1.80 6.02
CA ARG A 35 -2.44 -2.06 7.25
C ARG A 35 -2.44 -0.85 8.19
N ARG A 36 -2.28 0.36 7.64
CA ARG A 36 -2.31 1.61 8.41
C ARG A 36 -3.69 1.86 9.01
N VAL A 37 -4.75 1.71 8.22
CA VAL A 37 -6.13 1.86 8.66
C VAL A 37 -6.49 0.85 9.75
N GLY A 38 -6.09 -0.41 9.59
CA GLY A 38 -6.30 -1.44 10.60
C GLY A 38 -5.66 -1.08 11.95
N HIS A 39 -4.41 -0.62 11.93
CA HIS A 39 -3.71 -0.16 13.13
C HIS A 39 -4.38 1.08 13.76
N ASP A 40 -4.76 2.07 12.94
CA ASP A 40 -5.40 3.30 13.42
C ASP A 40 -6.76 3.01 14.08
N LEU A 41 -7.55 2.10 13.52
CA LEU A 41 -8.83 1.67 14.09
C LEU A 41 -8.64 0.98 15.45
N ASP A 42 -7.65 0.10 15.57
CA ASP A 42 -7.37 -0.62 16.81
C ASP A 42 -6.89 0.33 17.93
N ALA A 43 -6.07 1.31 17.56
CA ALA A 43 -5.61 2.36 18.47
C ALA A 43 -6.76 3.27 18.95
N VAL A 44 -7.67 3.65 18.05
CA VAL A 44 -8.87 4.43 18.41
C VAL A 44 -9.75 3.64 19.37
N ARG A 45 -10.04 2.38 19.04
CA ARG A 45 -10.87 1.51 19.87
C ARG A 45 -10.32 1.37 21.30
N THR A 46 -9.03 1.07 21.42
CA THR A 46 -8.36 0.91 22.71
C THR A 46 -8.45 2.18 23.56
N ARG A 47 -8.27 3.37 22.96
CA ARG A 47 -8.38 4.64 23.68
C ARG A 47 -9.80 4.88 24.20
N PHE A 48 -10.82 4.62 23.39
CA PHE A 48 -12.21 4.80 23.81
C PHE A 48 -12.65 3.80 24.88
N GLU A 49 -12.16 2.57 24.83
CA GLU A 49 -12.44 1.56 25.86
C GLU A 49 -11.82 1.93 27.22
N GLN A 50 -10.62 2.51 27.23
CA GLN A 50 -9.94 2.93 28.47
C GLN A 50 -10.41 4.29 28.98
N GLN A 51 -10.74 5.22 28.08
CA GLN A 51 -11.15 6.57 28.44
C GLN A 51 -12.22 7.07 27.46
N PRO A 52 -13.52 6.96 27.81
CA PRO A 52 -14.64 7.34 26.96
C PRO A 52 -14.85 8.85 26.95
N VAL A 53 -13.77 9.60 26.71
CA VAL A 53 -13.79 11.04 26.56
C VAL A 53 -13.17 11.37 25.22
N TRP A 54 -13.84 12.21 24.44
CA TRP A 54 -13.29 12.70 23.19
C TRP A 54 -12.00 13.48 23.50
N PRO A 55 -10.89 13.22 22.80
CA PRO A 55 -9.71 14.07 22.93
C PRO A 55 -10.11 15.49 22.52
N SER A 56 -9.96 16.46 23.44
CA SER A 56 -10.06 17.86 23.08
C SER A 56 -9.05 18.14 21.98
N SER A 57 -9.47 18.78 20.87
CA SER A 57 -8.58 19.10 19.76
C SER A 57 -7.33 19.81 20.29
N GLY A 58 -6.18 19.13 20.27
CA GLY A 58 -4.91 19.65 20.79
C GLY A 58 -4.31 20.76 19.91
N ALA A 59 -4.97 21.11 18.80
CA ALA A 59 -4.61 22.24 17.95
C ALA A 59 -5.11 23.57 18.56
N LEU A 60 -4.62 23.92 19.75
CA LEU A 60 -4.65 25.28 20.28
C LEU A 60 -3.49 26.05 19.64
N GLY A 61 -3.66 26.46 18.38
CA GLY A 61 -2.65 27.27 17.72
C GLY A 61 -2.80 27.27 16.21
N GLU A 62 -3.60 28.19 15.69
CA GLU A 62 -3.37 28.77 14.38
C GLU A 62 -1.95 29.39 14.42
N ARG A 63 -0.94 28.64 13.98
CA ARG A 63 0.40 29.18 13.73
C ARG A 63 0.41 29.80 12.34
N ARG A 64 -0.21 30.97 12.19
CA ARG A 64 0.04 31.92 11.10
C ARG A 64 -0.07 33.35 11.60
#